data_AF-A0A068WK73-F1
#
_entry.id   AF-A0A068WK73-F1
#
_cell.length_a   1.000
_cell.length_b   1.000
_cell.length_c   1.000
_cell.angle_alpha   90.00
_cell.angle_beta   90.00
_cell.angle_gamma   90.00
#
_symmetry.space_group_name_H-M   'P 1'
#
loop_
_entity.id
_entity.type
_entity.pdbx_description
1 polymer ?
#
loop_
_entity_poly.entity_id
_entity_poly.type
_entity_poly.pdbx_seq_one_letter_code
_entity_poly.pdbx_strand_id
1 'polypeptide(L)'
;MAFRLLPRIPKLGLKPGQFCTRISRTLASRLALFVPPRSFSTNDPDSLKPATRKDIFDGFIPLNEIQISCSSASGPGGQHVNKNHTKVQIKFHIASATWIPEHLKPYLLEKESHRITKDGHFIIQSDRTRYQLLNQADCLERIRRMIRERLSEMNKPEVSAETLEKHRQCRIRENEKRLAVKRTDSMTKAYRRRPSQWDL
;
A
#
# COMPACT_ATOMS: atom_id res chain seq x y z
N MET A 1 3.75 51.47 24.75
CA MET A 1 2.41 51.01 24.32
C MET A 1 2.26 51.27 22.83
N ALA A 2 2.36 50.23 21.99
CA ALA A 2 2.26 50.36 20.54
C ALA A 2 1.26 49.31 20.03
N PHE A 3 0.01 49.75 19.83
CA PHE A 3 -1.04 48.96 19.21
C PHE A 3 -0.72 48.84 17.71
N ARG A 4 -0.27 47.65 17.27
CA ARG A 4 -0.15 47.33 15.84
C ARG A 4 -1.54 47.05 15.26
N LEU A 5 -1.92 47.91 14.32
CA LEU A 5 -3.11 47.81 13.49
C LEU A 5 -3.12 46.50 12.69
N LEU A 6 -4.21 45.74 12.78
CA LEU A 6 -4.48 44.59 11.91
C LEU A 6 -4.85 45.08 10.49
N PRO A 7 -4.39 44.42 9.42
CA PRO A 7 -4.79 44.76 8.06
C PRO A 7 -6.25 44.36 7.77
N ARG A 8 -7.00 45.30 7.17
CA ARG A 8 -8.38 45.13 6.69
C ARG A 8 -8.46 44.08 5.57
N ILE A 9 -9.36 43.11 5.72
CA ILE A 9 -9.74 42.13 4.70
C ILE A 9 -10.63 42.82 3.64
N PRO A 10 -10.40 42.62 2.32
CA PRO A 10 -11.29 43.14 1.29
C PRO A 10 -12.59 42.31 1.20
N LYS A 11 -13.73 43.00 1.15
CA LYS A 11 -15.07 42.39 0.98
C LYS A 11 -15.23 41.85 -0.45
N LEU A 12 -15.45 40.54 -0.58
CA LEU A 12 -15.93 39.90 -1.81
C LEU A 12 -17.37 40.36 -2.09
N GLY A 13 -17.54 41.21 -3.09
CA GLY A 13 -18.84 41.63 -3.60
C GLY A 13 -19.42 40.59 -4.55
N LEU A 14 -20.33 39.74 -4.06
CA LEU A 14 -21.22 38.94 -4.88
C LEU A 14 -22.42 39.81 -5.32
N LYS A 15 -22.56 40.04 -6.63
CA LYS A 15 -23.74 40.70 -7.20
C LYS A 15 -24.90 39.69 -7.32
N PRO A 16 -26.09 39.97 -6.76
CA PRO A 16 -27.27 39.15 -7.00
C PRO A 16 -27.93 39.51 -8.34
N GLY A 17 -28.38 38.49 -9.06
CA GLY A 17 -29.40 38.64 -10.09
C GLY A 17 -28.91 38.75 -11.54
N GLN A 18 -28.64 37.62 -12.18
CA GLN A 18 -28.95 37.40 -13.59
C GLN A 18 -29.42 35.96 -13.78
N PHE A 19 -30.71 35.73 -13.51
CA PHE A 19 -31.41 34.53 -13.96
C PHE A 19 -31.63 34.63 -15.47
N CYS A 20 -30.81 33.93 -16.25
CA CYS A 20 -31.07 33.77 -17.68
C CYS A 20 -32.05 32.59 -17.86
N THR A 21 -33.34 32.90 -17.89
CA THR A 21 -34.36 31.99 -18.40
C THR A 21 -34.35 32.04 -19.92
N ARG A 22 -33.66 31.10 -20.56
CA ARG A 22 -33.84 30.84 -22.00
C ARG A 22 -33.90 29.35 -22.26
N ILE A 23 -35.01 28.75 -21.84
CA ILE A 23 -35.44 27.44 -22.31
C ILE A 23 -36.03 27.66 -23.70
N SER A 24 -35.19 27.63 -24.73
CA SER A 24 -35.66 27.47 -26.11
C SER A 24 -35.58 25.99 -26.48
N ARG A 25 -36.76 25.41 -26.63
CA ARG A 25 -37.04 24.13 -27.25
C ARG A 25 -36.37 24.05 -28.62
N THR A 26 -35.55 23.04 -28.86
CA THR A 26 -35.37 22.49 -30.20
C THR A 26 -35.52 20.98 -30.14
N LEU A 27 -36.50 20.53 -30.91
CA LEU A 27 -36.91 19.16 -31.15
C LEU A 27 -35.78 18.34 -31.80
N ALA A 28 -35.75 17.07 -31.40
CA ALA A 28 -35.54 15.92 -32.27
C ALA A 28 -34.43 16.02 -33.34
N SER A 29 -33.25 15.51 -33.00
CA SER A 29 -32.44 14.77 -33.97
C SER A 29 -31.99 13.45 -33.33
N ARG A 30 -32.93 12.53 -33.39
CA ARG A 30 -32.82 11.09 -33.13
C ARG A 30 -31.90 10.48 -34.20
N LEU A 31 -30.60 10.73 -34.14
CA LEU A 31 -29.62 9.89 -34.82
C LEU A 31 -29.30 8.74 -33.89
N ALA A 32 -30.12 7.69 -34.01
CA ALA A 32 -29.77 6.38 -33.53
C ALA A 32 -28.43 5.99 -34.16
N LEU A 33 -27.36 6.07 -33.37
CA LEU A 33 -26.20 5.23 -33.62
C LEU A 33 -26.69 3.79 -33.45
N PHE A 34 -27.09 3.21 -34.58
CA PHE A 34 -27.30 1.79 -34.74
C PHE A 34 -25.95 1.11 -34.45
N VAL A 35 -25.70 0.84 -33.17
CA VAL A 35 -24.62 -0.04 -32.76
C VAL A 35 -25.02 -1.42 -33.29
N PRO A 36 -24.32 -1.99 -34.28
CA PRO A 36 -24.65 -3.34 -34.71
C PRO A 36 -24.53 -4.25 -33.48
N PRO A 37 -25.47 -5.18 -33.26
CA PRO A 37 -25.27 -6.20 -32.25
C PRO A 37 -23.97 -6.90 -32.63
N ARG A 38 -22.92 -6.69 -31.82
CA ARG A 38 -21.66 -7.39 -31.93
C ARG A 38 -22.05 -8.86 -31.94
N SER A 39 -21.89 -9.51 -33.09
CA SER A 39 -22.22 -10.92 -33.26
C SER A 39 -21.43 -11.66 -32.19
N PHE A 40 -22.11 -12.05 -31.12
CA PHE A 40 -21.59 -12.97 -30.14
C PHE A 40 -21.38 -14.27 -30.92
N SER A 41 -20.16 -14.49 -31.38
CA SER A 41 -19.73 -15.80 -31.82
C SER A 41 -19.78 -16.69 -30.58
N THR A 42 -20.84 -17.49 -30.47
CA THR A 42 -21.13 -18.36 -29.33
C THR A 42 -20.29 -19.64 -29.31
N ASN A 43 -19.09 -19.65 -29.90
CA ASN A 43 -18.31 -20.87 -30.11
C ASN A 43 -16.95 -20.91 -29.36
N ASP A 44 -16.69 -19.95 -28.47
CA ASP A 44 -15.52 -20.02 -27.58
C ASP A 44 -15.96 -20.49 -26.18
N PRO A 45 -15.79 -21.79 -25.84
CA PRO A 45 -16.29 -22.37 -24.58
C PRO A 45 -15.64 -21.80 -23.31
N ASP A 46 -14.61 -20.96 -23.44
CA ASP A 46 -13.85 -20.39 -22.32
C ASP A 46 -14.18 -18.92 -22.00
N SER A 47 -15.02 -18.23 -22.79
CA SER A 47 -15.16 -16.77 -22.69
C SER A 47 -16.21 -16.24 -21.70
N LEU A 48 -16.96 -17.12 -21.02
CA LEU A 48 -18.02 -16.74 -20.07
C LEU A 48 -17.96 -17.55 -18.76
N LYS A 49 -16.78 -17.76 -18.17
CA LYS A 49 -16.72 -18.11 -16.75
C LYS A 49 -16.93 -16.83 -15.95
N PRO A 50 -18.09 -16.59 -15.29
CA PRO A 50 -18.17 -15.53 -14.30
C PRO A 50 -17.06 -15.80 -13.28
N ALA A 51 -16.25 -14.78 -12.93
CA ALA A 51 -15.18 -14.90 -11.94
C ALA A 51 -15.74 -15.68 -10.75
N THR A 52 -15.27 -16.92 -10.60
CA THR A 52 -15.85 -17.80 -9.59
C THR A 52 -15.44 -17.25 -8.23
N ARG A 53 -16.27 -17.40 -7.18
CA ARG A 53 -15.93 -16.94 -5.82
C ARG A 53 -14.54 -17.39 -5.33
N LYS A 54 -13.96 -18.44 -5.93
CA LYS A 54 -12.61 -18.95 -5.68
C LYS A 54 -11.48 -17.94 -5.96
N ASP A 55 -11.75 -16.89 -6.73
CA ASP A 55 -10.76 -15.85 -7.03
C ASP A 55 -10.67 -14.80 -5.91
N ILE A 56 -11.64 -14.76 -4.99
CA ILE A 56 -11.70 -13.76 -3.93
C ILE A 56 -11.29 -14.42 -2.61
N PHE A 57 -10.38 -13.75 -1.89
CA PHE A 57 -9.96 -14.17 -0.57
C PHE A 57 -10.94 -13.68 0.50
N ASP A 58 -11.76 -14.60 1.05
CA ASP A 58 -12.79 -14.28 2.06
C ASP A 58 -12.23 -14.02 3.47
N GLY A 59 -10.92 -14.23 3.70
CA GLY A 59 -10.30 -14.07 5.02
C GLY A 59 -10.52 -15.25 5.97
N PHE A 60 -11.25 -16.27 5.54
CA PHE A 60 -11.40 -17.54 6.22
C PHE A 60 -10.13 -18.37 6.11
N ILE A 61 -9.69 -18.91 7.23
CA ILE A 61 -8.47 -19.72 7.32
C ILE A 61 -8.83 -20.99 8.09
N PRO A 62 -8.86 -22.16 7.45
CA PRO A 62 -9.16 -23.42 8.11
C PRO A 62 -8.00 -23.83 9.03
N LEU A 63 -8.29 -24.05 10.31
CA LEU A 63 -7.28 -24.48 11.29
C LEU A 63 -6.72 -25.88 10.98
N ASN A 64 -7.50 -26.71 10.29
CA ASN A 64 -7.11 -28.09 9.95
C ASN A 64 -5.99 -28.17 8.89
N GLU A 65 -5.85 -27.13 8.05
CA GLU A 65 -4.80 -27.07 7.03
C GLU A 65 -3.51 -26.41 7.54
N ILE A 66 -3.49 -26.04 8.82
CA ILE A 66 -2.40 -25.28 9.43
C ILE A 66 -1.77 -26.08 10.56
N GLN A 67 -0.43 -26.11 10.57
CA GLN A 67 0.35 -26.63 11.67
C GLN A 67 0.68 -25.50 12.64
N ILE A 68 0.25 -25.65 13.89
CA ILE A 68 0.52 -24.70 14.98
C ILE A 68 1.55 -25.35 15.91
N SER A 69 2.74 -24.77 16.01
CA SER A 69 3.77 -25.17 16.95
C SER A 69 3.96 -24.07 18.00
N CYS A 70 4.11 -24.48 19.26
CA CYS A 70 4.36 -23.56 20.37
C CYS A 70 5.77 -23.80 20.91
N SER A 71 6.45 -22.71 21.25
CA SER A 71 7.82 -22.74 21.79
C SER A 71 7.98 -21.68 22.86
N SER A 72 9.11 -21.71 23.57
CA SER A 72 9.47 -20.65 24.51
C SER A 72 9.83 -19.37 23.76
N ALA A 73 9.45 -18.22 24.32
CA ALA A 73 9.76 -16.91 23.72
C ALA A 73 11.26 -16.62 23.73
N SER A 74 11.74 -15.78 22.80
CA SER A 74 13.19 -15.53 22.62
C SER A 74 13.78 -14.46 23.57
N GLY A 75 13.10 -14.17 24.69
CA GLY A 75 13.45 -13.06 25.58
C GLY A 75 14.59 -13.36 26.57
N PRO A 76 15.11 -12.33 27.28
CA PRO A 76 16.14 -12.50 28.30
C PRO A 76 15.71 -13.55 29.34
N GLY A 77 16.57 -14.54 29.54
CA GLY A 77 16.29 -15.76 30.29
C GLY A 77 15.78 -15.47 31.70
N GLY A 78 14.63 -16.05 32.02
CA GLY A 78 13.98 -15.97 33.32
C GLY A 78 13.02 -17.14 33.51
N GLN A 79 12.54 -17.34 34.74
CA GLN A 79 11.69 -18.50 35.06
C GLN A 79 10.44 -18.60 34.18
N HIS A 80 9.86 -17.46 33.79
CA HIS A 80 8.68 -17.42 32.93
C HIS A 80 8.98 -17.83 31.48
N VAL A 81 10.12 -17.44 30.92
CA VAL A 81 10.51 -17.75 29.52
C VAL A 81 10.74 -19.25 29.34
N ASN A 82 11.39 -19.89 30.30
CA ASN A 82 11.74 -21.30 30.20
C ASN A 82 10.53 -22.23 30.40
N LYS A 83 9.57 -21.84 31.24
CA LYS A 83 8.44 -22.70 31.61
C LYS A 83 7.20 -22.53 30.73
N ASN A 84 7.01 -21.35 30.12
CA ASN A 84 5.78 -21.06 29.38
C ASN A 84 6.04 -21.00 27.87
N HIS A 85 5.42 -21.91 27.12
CA HIS A 85 5.43 -21.92 25.66
C HIS A 85 4.49 -20.86 25.07
N THR A 86 4.91 -19.60 25.20
CA THR A 86 4.11 -18.44 24.80
C THR A 86 4.27 -18.10 23.31
N LYS A 87 5.41 -18.43 22.70
CA LYS A 87 5.68 -18.15 21.29
C LYS A 87 4.89 -19.13 20.41
N VAL A 88 4.13 -18.59 19.48
CA VAL A 88 3.32 -19.38 18.54
C VAL A 88 3.92 -19.23 17.14
N GLN A 89 4.15 -20.37 16.49
CA GLN A 89 4.55 -20.48 15.11
C GLN A 89 3.44 -21.19 14.33
N ILE A 90 3.06 -20.60 13.21
CA ILE A 90 2.11 -21.16 12.25
C ILE A 90 2.90 -21.51 10.98
N LYS A 91 2.73 -22.76 10.55
CA LYS A 91 3.34 -23.31 9.33
C LYS A 91 2.26 -23.94 8.46
N PHE A 92 2.28 -23.66 7.17
CA PHE A 92 1.41 -24.31 6.18
C PHE A 92 2.08 -24.41 4.82
N HIS A 93 1.62 -25.34 3.98
CA HIS A 93 2.14 -25.54 2.63
C HIS A 93 1.34 -24.70 1.62
N ILE A 94 2.01 -23.82 0.85
CA ILE A 94 1.32 -22.86 -0.03
C ILE A 94 0.60 -23.57 -1.18
N ALA A 95 1.20 -24.62 -1.77
CA ALA A 95 0.59 -25.28 -2.92
C ALA A 95 -0.68 -26.06 -2.54
N SER A 96 -0.68 -26.69 -1.36
CA SER A 96 -1.78 -27.52 -0.85
C SER A 96 -2.94 -26.70 -0.26
N ALA A 97 -2.72 -25.43 0.05
CA ALA A 97 -3.75 -24.57 0.63
C ALA A 97 -4.89 -24.32 -0.37
N THR A 98 -6.11 -24.74 -0.02
CA THR A 98 -7.30 -24.58 -0.89
C THR A 98 -7.96 -23.21 -0.72
N TRP A 99 -7.76 -22.59 0.44
CA TRP A 99 -8.31 -21.29 0.81
C TRP A 99 -7.53 -20.08 0.23
N ILE A 100 -6.41 -20.34 -0.45
CA ILE A 100 -5.62 -19.31 -1.15
C ILE A 100 -5.95 -19.38 -2.65
N PRO A 101 -6.31 -18.24 -3.29
CA PRO A 101 -6.55 -18.21 -4.73
C PRO A 101 -5.36 -18.71 -5.55
N GLU A 102 -5.59 -19.50 -6.59
CA GLU A 102 -4.53 -20.15 -7.37
C GLU A 102 -3.59 -19.15 -8.04
N HIS A 103 -4.13 -18.03 -8.55
CA HIS A 103 -3.35 -16.96 -9.16
C HIS A 103 -2.39 -16.27 -8.17
N LEU A 104 -2.69 -16.29 -6.88
CA LEU A 104 -1.90 -15.66 -5.82
C LEU A 104 -0.73 -16.56 -5.36
N LYS A 105 -0.85 -17.89 -5.49
CA LYS A 105 0.18 -18.86 -5.07
C LYS A 105 1.58 -18.59 -5.67
N PRO A 106 1.76 -18.44 -7.00
CA PRO A 106 3.08 -18.16 -7.57
C PRO A 106 3.63 -16.80 -7.14
N TYR A 107 2.77 -15.78 -7.02
CA TYR A 107 3.16 -14.45 -6.55
C TYR A 107 3.64 -14.46 -5.09
N LEU A 108 2.98 -15.25 -4.23
CA LEU A 108 3.41 -15.45 -2.84
C LEU A 108 4.78 -16.15 -2.77
N LEU A 109 5.02 -17.16 -3.60
CA LEU A 109 6.31 -17.85 -3.65
C LEU A 109 7.46 -16.89 -4.04
N GLU A 110 7.21 -15.98 -4.97
CA GLU A 110 8.21 -14.99 -5.40
C GLU A 110 8.45 -13.90 -4.34
N LYS A 111 7.38 -13.26 -3.86
CA LYS A 111 7.48 -12.10 -2.95
C LYS A 111 7.85 -12.46 -1.52
N GLU A 112 7.38 -13.59 -1.02
CA GLU A 112 7.60 -14.03 0.37
C GLU A 112 8.68 -15.13 0.47
N SER A 113 9.54 -15.25 -0.54
CA SER A 113 10.64 -16.23 -0.59
C SER A 113 11.50 -16.25 0.68
N HIS A 114 11.73 -15.10 1.32
CA HIS A 114 12.47 -14.97 2.57
C HIS A 114 11.84 -15.69 3.79
N ARG A 115 10.57 -16.07 3.72
CA ARG A 115 9.81 -16.74 4.82
C ARG A 115 9.38 -18.15 4.47
N ILE A 116 9.73 -18.60 3.26
CA ILE A 116 9.33 -19.88 2.71
C ILE A 116 10.53 -20.83 2.81
N THR A 117 10.26 -22.04 3.28
CA THR A 117 11.25 -23.12 3.33
C THR A 117 11.44 -23.71 1.93
N LYS A 118 12.56 -24.40 1.67
CA LYS A 118 12.81 -25.11 0.40
C LYS A 118 11.66 -26.05 0.01
N ASP A 119 11.00 -26.64 0.99
CA ASP A 119 9.86 -27.54 0.81
C ASP A 119 8.52 -26.80 0.58
N GLY A 120 8.53 -25.51 0.23
CA GLY A 120 7.31 -24.73 -0.05
C GLY A 120 6.45 -24.38 1.18
N HIS A 121 7.00 -24.52 2.38
CA HIS A 121 6.29 -24.23 3.62
C HIS A 121 6.47 -22.76 4.03
N PHE A 122 5.36 -22.07 4.21
CA PHE A 122 5.33 -20.71 4.74
C PHE A 122 5.35 -20.73 6.27
N ILE A 123 6.20 -19.89 6.86
CA ILE A 123 6.36 -19.82 8.31
C ILE A 123 6.08 -18.40 8.82
N ILE A 124 5.22 -18.28 9.82
CA ILE A 124 5.00 -17.06 10.58
C ILE A 124 5.06 -17.35 12.08
N GLN A 125 5.60 -16.41 12.84
CA GLN A 125 5.73 -16.54 14.29
C GLN A 125 5.43 -15.22 14.99
N SER A 126 4.91 -15.31 16.21
CA SER A 126 4.66 -14.18 17.09
C SER A 126 4.90 -14.57 18.55
N ASP A 127 5.61 -13.69 19.25
CA ASP A 127 5.97 -13.76 20.67
C ASP A 127 5.79 -12.39 21.35
N ARG A 128 4.82 -11.60 20.87
CA ARG A 128 4.56 -10.22 21.34
C ARG A 128 4.06 -10.16 22.78
N THR A 129 3.22 -11.12 23.17
CA THR A 129 2.56 -11.13 24.47
C THR A 129 2.92 -12.37 25.27
N ARG A 130 2.67 -12.32 26.58
CA ARG A 130 2.80 -13.50 27.47
C ARG A 130 1.68 -14.54 27.30
N TYR A 131 0.67 -14.27 26.46
CA TYR A 131 -0.50 -15.12 26.29
C TYR A 131 -0.46 -15.82 24.93
N GLN A 132 -0.42 -17.15 24.94
CA GLN A 132 -0.35 -17.97 23.73
C GLN A 132 -1.52 -17.69 22.76
N LEU A 133 -2.75 -17.58 23.27
CA LEU A 133 -3.94 -17.31 22.46
C LEU A 133 -3.86 -15.98 21.70
N LEU A 134 -3.34 -14.92 22.35
CA LEU A 134 -3.16 -13.62 21.70
C LEU A 134 -2.08 -13.70 20.62
N ASN A 135 -0.99 -14.43 20.86
CA ASN A 135 0.05 -14.64 19.86
C ASN A 135 -0.44 -15.49 18.67
N GLN A 136 -1.31 -16.47 18.91
CA GLN A 136 -1.98 -17.23 17.85
C GLN A 136 -2.90 -16.34 17.00
N ALA A 137 -3.71 -15.49 17.63
CA ALA A 137 -4.56 -14.53 16.94
C ALA A 137 -3.73 -13.55 16.10
N ASP A 138 -2.62 -13.04 16.64
CA ASP A 138 -1.69 -12.16 15.92
C ASP A 138 -1.07 -12.85 14.69
N CYS A 139 -0.66 -14.12 14.80
CA CYS A 139 -0.17 -14.88 13.66
C CYS A 139 -1.23 -15.00 12.54
N LEU A 140 -2.48 -15.33 12.90
CA LEU A 140 -3.58 -15.42 11.95
C LEU A 140 -3.90 -14.06 11.29
N GLU A 141 -3.92 -12.99 12.07
CA GLU A 141 -4.14 -11.65 11.56
C GLU A 141 -3.04 -11.21 10.59
N ARG A 142 -1.78 -11.49 10.92
CA ARG A 142 -0.65 -11.20 10.04
C ARG A 142 -0.72 -11.97 8.74
N ILE A 143 -1.18 -13.23 8.74
CA ILE A 143 -1.43 -13.99 7.51
C ILE A 143 -2.53 -13.31 6.68
N ARG A 144 -3.67 -12.97 7.29
CA ARG A 144 -4.77 -12.29 6.59
C ARG A 144 -4.33 -10.97 5.98
N ARG A 145 -3.59 -10.15 6.74
CA ARG A 145 -3.09 -8.86 6.28
C ARG A 145 -2.13 -9.03 5.12
N MET A 146 -1.16 -9.95 5.23
CA MET A 146 -0.21 -10.24 4.16
C MET A 146 -0.93 -10.64 2.87
N ILE A 147 -1.89 -11.56 2.95
CA ILE A 147 -2.63 -12.01 1.75
C ILE A 147 -3.38 -10.84 1.10
N ARG A 148 -4.03 -9.99 1.90
CA ARG A 148 -4.73 -8.79 1.40
C ARG A 148 -3.77 -7.77 0.76
N GLU A 149 -2.62 -7.53 1.37
CA GLU A 149 -1.59 -6.64 0.85
C GLU A 149 -1.09 -7.15 -0.50
N ARG A 150 -0.77 -8.45 -0.61
CA ARG A 150 -0.29 -9.06 -1.86
C ARG A 150 -1.36 -9.04 -2.96
N LEU A 151 -2.62 -9.30 -2.62
CA LEU A 151 -3.73 -9.18 -3.56
C LEU A 151 -3.90 -7.73 -4.05
N SER A 152 -3.76 -6.75 -3.15
CA SER A 152 -3.83 -5.34 -3.52
C SER A 152 -2.64 -4.90 -4.38
N GLU A 153 -1.45 -5.46 -4.16
CA GLU A 153 -0.27 -5.19 -4.98
C GLU A 153 -0.42 -5.74 -6.40
N MET A 154 -0.95 -6.97 -6.54
CA MET A 154 -1.22 -7.57 -7.85
C MET A 154 -2.22 -6.76 -8.66
N ASN A 155 -3.26 -6.24 -8.01
CA ASN A 155 -4.30 -5.43 -8.66
C ASN A 155 -3.88 -3.96 -8.86
N LYS A 156 -2.68 -3.57 -8.44
CA LYS A 156 -2.26 -2.17 -8.53
C LYS A 156 -2.00 -1.81 -9.99
N PRO A 157 -2.62 -0.74 -10.52
CA PRO A 157 -2.35 -0.31 -11.87
C PRO A 157 -0.88 0.08 -12.03
N GLU A 158 -0.32 -0.24 -13.20
CA GLU A 158 1.01 0.21 -13.57
C GLU A 158 1.07 1.74 -13.51
N VAL A 159 2.14 2.26 -12.90
CA VAL A 159 2.33 3.71 -12.80
C VAL A 159 2.67 4.24 -14.19
N SER A 160 1.88 5.18 -14.70
CA SER A 160 2.15 5.83 -15.98
C SER A 160 3.58 6.38 -16.05
N ALA A 161 4.24 6.22 -17.20
CA ALA A 161 5.60 6.70 -17.45
C ALA A 161 5.75 8.19 -17.15
N GLU A 162 4.74 9.00 -17.44
CA GLU A 162 4.73 10.44 -17.11
C GLU A 162 4.82 10.69 -15.61
N THR A 163 4.11 9.87 -14.81
CA THR A 163 4.10 9.98 -13.36
C THR A 163 5.48 9.62 -12.80
N LEU A 164 6.12 8.58 -13.33
CA LEU A 164 7.49 8.20 -12.95
C LEU A 164 8.50 9.32 -13.25
N GLU A 165 8.42 9.93 -14.43
CA GLU A 165 9.32 11.02 -14.81
C GLU A 165 9.09 12.26 -13.95
N LYS A 166 7.83 12.62 -13.65
CA LYS A 166 7.50 13.69 -12.69
C LYS A 166 8.13 13.43 -11.31
N HIS A 167 8.05 12.19 -10.79
CA HIS A 167 8.70 11.83 -9.53
C HIS A 167 10.22 11.97 -9.59
N ARG A 168 10.85 11.56 -10.71
CA ARG A 168 12.29 11.71 -10.92
C ARG A 168 12.71 13.18 -10.90
N GLN A 169 12.01 14.03 -11.63
CA GLN A 169 12.27 15.47 -11.66
C GLN A 169 12.11 16.13 -10.29
N CYS A 170 11.08 15.74 -9.53
CA CYS A 170 10.91 16.22 -8.16
C CYS A 170 12.11 15.87 -7.27
N ARG A 171 12.60 14.62 -7.33
CA ARG A 171 13.79 14.18 -6.56
C ARG A 171 15.03 14.99 -6.93
N ILE A 172 15.25 15.25 -8.22
CA ILE A 172 16.39 16.05 -8.70
C ILE A 172 16.28 17.47 -8.16
N ARG A 173 15.12 18.11 -8.32
CA ARG A 173 14.85 19.47 -7.83
C ARG A 173 15.04 19.60 -6.31
N GLU A 174 14.59 18.61 -5.54
CA GLU A 174 14.81 18.58 -4.08
C GLU A 174 16.29 18.50 -3.72
N ASN A 175 17.06 17.67 -4.43
CA ASN A 175 18.49 17.56 -4.22
C ASN A 175 19.22 18.86 -4.59
N GLU A 176 18.87 19.48 -5.71
CA GLU A 176 19.42 20.78 -6.12
C GLU A 176 19.15 21.87 -5.08
N LYS A 177 17.91 21.97 -4.58
CA LYS A 177 17.54 22.89 -3.49
C LYS A 177 18.39 22.63 -2.25
N ARG A 178 18.55 21.37 -1.83
CA ARG A 178 19.38 20.99 -0.69
C ARG A 178 20.84 21.40 -0.89
N LEU A 179 21.41 21.18 -2.08
CA LEU A 179 22.78 21.56 -2.39
C LEU A 179 22.98 23.07 -2.42
N ALA A 180 22.00 23.82 -2.96
CA ALA A 180 22.03 25.28 -2.95
C ALA A 180 22.07 25.82 -1.52
N VAL A 181 21.20 25.32 -0.62
CA VAL A 181 21.20 25.68 0.80
C VAL A 181 22.55 25.37 1.46
N LYS A 182 23.13 24.18 1.20
CA LYS A 182 24.46 23.85 1.73
C LYS A 182 25.55 24.79 1.24
N ARG A 183 25.52 25.22 -0.03
CA ARG A 183 26.48 26.17 -0.59
C ARG A 183 26.36 27.53 0.08
N THR A 184 25.14 28.06 0.21
CA THR A 184 24.90 29.35 0.88
C THR A 184 25.35 29.31 2.33
N ASP A 185 25.07 28.22 3.04
CA ASP A 185 25.51 28.03 4.44
C ASP A 185 27.03 27.95 4.55
N SER A 186 27.69 27.23 3.62
CA SER A 186 29.16 27.13 3.59
C SER A 186 29.81 28.47 3.33
N MET A 187 29.30 29.24 2.36
CA MET A 187 29.78 30.59 2.06
C MET A 187 29.59 31.49 3.27
N THR A 188 28.41 31.48 3.88
CA THR A 188 28.11 32.23 5.10
C THR A 188 29.08 31.88 6.25
N LYS A 189 29.39 30.59 6.43
CA LYS A 189 30.39 30.14 7.43
C LYS A 189 31.80 30.61 7.10
N ALA A 190 32.19 30.59 5.82
CA ALA A 190 33.49 31.08 5.37
C ALA A 190 33.64 32.59 5.63
N TYR A 191 32.63 33.40 5.28
CA TYR A 191 32.63 34.84 5.57
C TYR A 191 32.68 35.16 7.08
N ARG A 192 32.10 34.30 7.92
CA ARG A 192 32.13 34.46 9.38
C ARG A 192 33.46 34.03 10.02
N ARG A 193 34.35 33.34 9.29
CA ARG A 193 35.67 32.97 9.80
C ARG A 193 36.56 34.22 9.84
N ARG A 194 37.31 34.39 10.93
CA ARG A 194 38.35 35.42 11.00
C ARG A 194 39.40 35.14 9.92
N PRO A 195 39.92 36.18 9.22
CA PRO A 195 41.03 36.02 8.29
C PRO A 195 42.21 35.36 9.00
N SER A 196 42.90 34.45 8.32
CA SER A 196 44.11 33.86 8.87
C SER A 196 45.27 34.85 8.75
N GLN A 197 46.28 34.71 9.61
CA GLN A 197 47.46 35.59 9.66
C GLN A 197 48.22 35.67 8.31
N TRP A 198 47.94 34.77 7.37
CA TRP A 198 48.62 34.63 6.08
C TRP A 198 47.82 35.18 4.89
N ASP A 199 46.63 35.75 5.11
CA ASP A 199 45.73 36.24 4.04
C ASP A 199 45.92 37.74 3.70
N LEU A 200 47.06 38.37 4.04
CA LEU A 200 47.38 39.80 3.85
C LEU A 200 48.58 40.02 2.93
#